data_AF-A0A2V6G7X9-F1
#
_entry.id   AF-A0A2V6G7X9-F1
#
_cell.length_a   1.000
_cell.length_b   1.000
_cell.length_c   1.000
_cell.angle_alpha   90.00
_cell.angle_beta   90.00
_cell.angle_gamma   90.00
#
_symmetry.space_group_name_H-M   'P 1'
#
loop_
_entity.id
_entity.type
_entity.pdbx_description
1 polymer ?
#
loop_
_entity_poly.entity_id
_entity_poly.type
_entity_poly.pdbx_seq_one_letter_code
_entity_poly.pdbx_strand_id
1 'polypeptide(L)' 'MPNKSHLRVSNPLPKPLLIWDGNCDFCRLWIERWREMTADKVNYTTYQEAAERFLEIPKDEFNRSLVLIQPNGTVVFAA' A
#
# COMPACT_ATOMS: atom_id res chain seq x y z
N MET A 1 -18.67 -10.59 4.61
CA MET A 1 -17.39 -9.86 4.52
C MET A 1 -16.67 -10.38 3.28
N PRO A 2 -16.36 -9.55 2.28
CA PRO A 2 -15.67 -10.03 1.08
C PRO A 2 -14.32 -10.62 1.49
N ASN A 3 -14.04 -11.80 0.95
CA ASN A 3 -12.87 -12.61 1.27
C ASN A 3 -11.60 -11.83 0.89
N LYS A 4 -10.92 -11.24 1.90
CA LYS A 4 -9.74 -10.36 1.73
C LYS A 4 -8.58 -11.01 0.98
N SER A 5 -8.58 -12.34 0.86
CA SER A 5 -7.51 -13.18 0.32
C SER A 5 -7.27 -13.07 -1.19
N HIS A 6 -8.09 -12.33 -1.94
CA HIS A 6 -7.97 -12.24 -3.41
C HIS A 6 -8.08 -10.82 -3.97
N LEU A 7 -7.92 -9.78 -3.15
CA LEU A 7 -8.03 -8.41 -3.65
C LEU A 7 -6.93 -8.13 -4.67
N ARG A 8 -7.36 -7.71 -5.86
CA ARG A 8 -6.50 -7.37 -6.98
C ARG A 8 -6.89 -6.02 -7.55
N VAL A 9 -5.89 -5.20 -7.85
CA VAL A 9 -6.10 -3.95 -8.58
C VAL A 9 -6.05 -4.21 -10.08
N SER A 10 -6.93 -3.54 -10.81
CA SER A 10 -7.07 -3.70 -12.26
C SER A 10 -5.94 -3.04 -13.06
N ASN A 11 -5.34 -1.97 -12.51
CA ASN A 11 -4.29 -1.19 -13.15
C ASN A 11 -3.05 -1.05 -12.23
N PRO A 12 -2.21 -2.09 -12.09
CA PRO A 12 -1.03 -2.05 -11.24
C PRO A 12 0.08 -1.17 -11.81
N LEU A 13 0.97 -0.73 -10.94
CA LEU A 13 2.21 -0.07 -11.34
C LEU A 13 3.30 -1.09 -11.67
N PRO A 14 4.26 -0.76 -12.56
CA PRO A 14 5.36 -1.66 -12.91
C PRO A 14 6.33 -1.91 -11.74
N LYS A 15 6.38 -0.98 -10.77
CA LYS A 15 7.08 -1.17 -9.51
C LYS A 15 6.09 -1.48 -8.38
N PRO A 16 6.46 -2.33 -7.40
CA PRO A 16 5.68 -2.49 -6.19
C PRO A 16 5.40 -1.14 -5.53
N LEU A 17 4.17 -0.93 -5.08
CA LEU A 17 3.74 0.30 -4.41
C LEU A 17 3.27 -0.04 -3.01
N LEU A 18 3.91 0.54 -2.00
CA LEU A 18 3.51 0.44 -0.61
C LEU A 18 2.76 1.72 -0.19
N ILE A 19 1.50 1.53 0.20
CA ILE A 19 0.58 2.56 0.64
C ILE A 19 0.41 2.46 2.15
N TRP A 20 0.41 3.60 2.83
CA TRP A 20 0.31 3.69 4.28
C TRP A 20 -0.51 4.91 4.69
N ASP A 21 -0.94 4.98 5.96
CA ASP A 21 -1.61 6.16 6.50
C ASP A 21 -0.62 7.29 6.81
N GLY A 22 -0.69 8.39 6.03
CA GLY A 22 0.13 9.58 6.23
C GLY A 22 0.03 10.21 7.63
N ASN A 23 -1.04 9.93 8.38
CA ASN A 23 -1.25 10.39 9.76
C ASN A 23 -0.71 9.41 10.82
N CYS A 24 -0.18 8.25 10.42
CA CYS A 24 0.39 7.24 11.32
C CYS A 24 1.90 7.48 11.48
N ASP A 25 2.30 8.13 12.58
CA ASP A 25 3.72 8.42 12.86
C ASP A 25 4.57 7.14 12.98
N PHE A 26 4.03 6.07 13.55
CA PHE A 26 4.70 4.77 13.63
C PHE A 26 4.98 4.19 12.23
N CYS A 27 3.98 4.28 11.34
CA CYS A 27 4.11 3.85 9.97
C CYS A 27 5.21 4.65 9.28
N ARG A 28 5.20 5.99 9.42
CA ARG A 28 6.21 6.89 8.82
C ARG A 28 7.64 6.46 9.15
N LEU A 29 7.93 6.14 10.41
CA LEU A 29 9.27 5.70 10.85
C LEU A 29 9.74 4.44 10.11
N TRP A 30 8.86 3.45 9.91
CA TRP A 30 9.18 2.25 9.17
C TRP A 30 9.35 2.51 7.68
N ILE A 31 8.52 3.37 7.10
CA ILE A 31 8.62 3.77 5.68
C ILE A 31 9.97 4.42 5.39
N GLU A 32 10.43 5.33 6.24
CA GLU A 32 11.74 5.98 6.08
C GLU A 32 12.87 4.96 6.10
N ARG A 33 12.84 4.02 7.07
CA ARG A 33 13.83 2.93 7.15
C ARG A 33 13.78 2.00 5.94
N TRP A 34 12.59 1.65 5.46
CA TRP A 34 12.43 0.76 4.30
C TRP A 34 12.82 1.43 2.99
N ARG A 35 12.63 2.75 2.85
CA ARG A 35 13.10 3.50 1.66
C ARG A 35 14.60 3.35 1.47
N GLU A 36 15.38 3.42 2.55
CA GLU A 36 16.83 3.20 2.50
C GLU A 36 17.18 1.75 2.13
N MET A 37 16.53 0.76 2.75
CA MET A 37 16.84 -0.66 2.52
C MET A 37 16.41 -1.18 1.16
N THR A 38 15.31 -0.67 0.60
CA THR A 38 14.78 -1.14 -0.69
C THR A 38 15.46 -0.49 -1.88
N ALA A 39 16.22 0.61 -1.68
CA ALA A 39 17.03 1.26 -2.71
C ALA A 39 16.30 1.41 -4.06
N ASP A 40 15.12 2.04 -4.03
CA ASP A 40 14.26 2.34 -5.20
C ASP A 40 13.54 1.13 -5.85
N LYS A 41 13.58 -0.05 -5.21
CA LYS A 41 12.80 -1.21 -5.67
C LYS A 41 11.30 -1.14 -5.35
N VAL A 42 10.91 -0.28 -4.41
CA VAL A 42 9.52 -0.11 -3.96
C VAL A 42 9.18 1.37 -3.94
N ASN A 43 8.03 1.73 -4.50
CA ASN A 43 7.47 3.07 -4.41
C ASN A 43 6.64 3.19 -3.13
N TYR A 44 6.61 4.38 -2.56
CA TYR A 44 5.90 4.65 -1.31
C TYR A 44 5.02 5.89 -1.48
N THR A 45 3.74 5.79 -1.09
CA THR A 45 2.77 6.89 -1.13
C THR A 45 1.81 6.78 0.05
N THR A 46 1.11 7.87 0.36
CA THR A 46 0.09 7.86 1.40
C THR A 46 -1.25 7.45 0.82
N TYR A 47 -2.14 6.85 1.61
CA TYR A 47 -3.48 6.54 1.10
C TYR A 47 -4.26 7.82 0.74
N GLN A 48 -3.96 8.93 1.40
CA GLN A 48 -4.55 10.24 1.15
C GLN A 48 -4.34 10.67 -0.32
N GLU A 49 -3.22 10.29 -0.92
CA GLU A 49 -2.91 10.52 -2.35
C GLU A 49 -3.39 9.37 -3.25
N ALA A 50 -3.29 8.14 -2.78
CA ALA A 50 -3.50 6.95 -3.61
C ALA A 50 -4.94 6.39 -3.62
N ALA A 51 -5.78 6.77 -2.66
CA ALA A 51 -7.12 6.21 -2.51
C ALA A 51 -8.03 6.47 -3.72
N GLU A 52 -7.84 7.57 -4.44
CA GLU A 52 -8.61 7.86 -5.66
C GLU A 52 -8.18 6.99 -6.85
N ARG A 53 -6.93 6.51 -6.84
CA ARG A 53 -6.38 5.66 -7.90
C ARG A 53 -6.76 4.19 -7.72
N PHE A 54 -6.91 3.73 -6.48
CA PHE A 54 -7.19 2.33 -6.15
C PHE A 54 -8.50 2.20 -5.37
N LEU A 55 -9.61 2.53 -6.03
CA LEU A 55 -10.96 2.46 -5.48
C LEU A 55 -11.37 1.03 -5.07
N GLU A 56 -10.68 0.02 -5.61
CA GLU A 56 -10.86 -1.39 -5.24
C GLU A 56 -10.46 -1.66 -3.77
N ILE A 57 -9.61 -0.83 -3.17
CA ILE A 57 -9.15 -0.98 -1.79
C ILE A 57 -10.02 -0.09 -0.88
N PRO A 58 -10.77 -0.66 0.07
CA PRO A 58 -11.55 0.13 1.02
C PRO A 58 -10.65 1.02 1.87
N LYS A 59 -11.08 2.28 2.09
CA LYS A 59 -10.30 3.25 2.88
C LYS A 59 -9.99 2.77 4.30
N ASP A 60 -10.92 2.02 4.90
CA ASP A 60 -10.74 1.44 6.24
C ASP A 60 -9.59 0.44 6.33
N GLU A 61 -9.16 -0.18 5.22
CA GLU A 61 -8.00 -1.08 5.22
C GLU A 61 -6.69 -0.30 5.40
N PHE A 62 -6.58 0.92 4.85
CA PHE A 62 -5.39 1.75 5.02
C PHE A 62 -5.22 2.25 6.45
N ASN A 63 -6.32 2.44 7.19
CA ASN A 63 -6.28 2.81 8.61
C ASN A 63 -5.80 1.66 9.50
N ARG A 64 -5.91 0.41 9.03
CA ARG A 64 -5.64 -0.79 9.83
C ARG A 64 -4.36 -1.51 9.44
N SER A 65 -3.82 -1.22 8.26
CA SER A 65 -2.71 -1.96 7.68
C SER A 65 -1.96 -1.16 6.63
N LEU A 66 -0.69 -1.49 6.47
CA LEU A 66 0.11 -1.17 5.30
C LEU A 66 -0.38 -2.01 4.13
N VAL A 67 -0.46 -1.40 2.94
CA VAL A 67 -0.96 -2.07 1.73
C VAL A 67 0.13 -2.09 0.68
N LEU A 68 0.59 -3.29 0.32
CA LEU A 68 1.55 -3.49 -0.75
C LEU A 68 0.83 -4.00 -2.00
N ILE A 69 0.90 -3.21 -3.08
CA ILE A 69 0.44 -3.59 -4.41
C ILE A 69 1.64 -4.11 -5.19
N GLN A 70 1.57 -5.38 -5.59
CA GLN A 70 2.58 -5.99 -6.45
C GLN A 70 2.36 -5.63 -7.92
N PRO A 71 3.40 -5.70 -8.78
CA PRO A 71 3.28 -5.42 -10.21
C PRO A 71 2.27 -6.29 -10.96
N ASN A 72 1.95 -7.47 -10.42
CA ASN A 72 0.93 -8.37 -10.98
C ASN A 72 -0.51 -8.04 -10.52
N GLY A 73 -0.71 -6.91 -9.83
CA GLY A 73 -2.00 -6.48 -9.31
C GLY A 73 -2.40 -7.09 -7.97
N THR A 74 -1.62 -8.01 -7.42
CA THR A 74 -1.92 -8.64 -6.12
C THR A 74 -1.74 -7.64 -4.98
N VAL A 75 -2.73 -7.55 -4.10
CA VAL A 75 -2.68 -6.70 -2.91
C VAL A 75 -2.36 -7.55 -1.68
N VAL A 76 -1.39 -7.10 -0.90
CA VAL A 76 -0.98 -7.70 0.37
C VAL A 76 -1.18 -6.68 1.47
N PHE A 77 -1.85 -7.09 2.55
CA PHE A 77 -2.08 -6.27 3.74
C PHE A 77 -1.14 -6.73 4.85
N ALA A 78 -0.48 -5.81 5.53
CA ALA A 78 0.38 -6.08 6.68
C ALA A 78 0.01 -5.15 7.84
N ALA A 79 -0.19 -5.73 9.03
CA ALA A 79 -0.44 -5.00 10.27
C ALA A 79 0.87 -4.78 11.05
#